data_AF-A0A953HXQ0-F1
#
_entry.id   AF-A0A953HXQ0-F1
#
_cell.length_a   1.000
_cell.length_b   1.000
_cell.length_c   1.000
_cell.angle_alpha   90.00
_cell.angle_beta   90.00
_cell.angle_gamma   90.00
#
_symmetry.space_group_name_H-M   'P 1'
#
loop_
_entity.id
_entity.type
_entity.pdbx_description
1 polymer ?
#
loop_
_entity_poly.entity_id
_entity_poly.type
_entity_poly.pdbx_seq_one_letter_code
_entity_poly.pdbx_strand_id
1 'polypeptide(L)'
;MRITDQNQARWEALYNSAIEFRNFKPWNHFDDSYIFGVRDPWSDEIGWCVIMGNGGIVYGLAVYTGKAGFLSYENMIYSFEEEDGLGIALSQKCLKVEFDDRGDIEDTDREIYEKLGLRFRGHNQYPVIRRSDPGYYPWPLESEAEVVFLKHCLDQSIHAVQLA
;
A
#
# COMPACT_ATOMS: atom_id res chain seq x y z
N MET A 1 10.47 -2.22 -10.32
CA MET A 1 11.04 -1.03 -10.99
C MET A 1 12.01 -0.36 -10.05
N ARG A 2 13.24 -0.12 -10.50
CA ARG A 2 14.23 0.61 -9.71
C ARG A 2 13.97 2.12 -9.80
N ILE A 3 14.29 2.83 -8.73
CA ILE A 3 14.36 4.29 -8.75
C ILE A 3 15.60 4.74 -9.54
N THR A 4 15.42 5.74 -10.40
CA THR A 4 16.44 6.34 -11.27
C THR A 4 16.27 7.86 -11.25
N ASP A 5 17.23 8.62 -11.78
CA ASP A 5 17.11 10.08 -11.86
C ASP A 5 15.90 10.52 -12.71
N GLN A 6 15.49 9.69 -13.68
CA GLN A 6 14.37 10.00 -14.58
C GLN A 6 13.01 9.85 -13.90
N ASN A 7 12.87 8.90 -12.95
CA ASN A 7 11.60 8.63 -12.27
C ASN A 7 11.59 9.07 -10.79
N GLN A 8 12.68 9.67 -10.29
CA GLN A 8 12.86 10.08 -8.90
C GLN A 8 11.71 10.96 -8.38
N ALA A 9 11.26 11.94 -9.17
CA ALA A 9 10.19 12.85 -8.78
C ALA A 9 8.85 12.12 -8.51
N ARG A 10 8.57 11.03 -9.23
CA ARG A 10 7.35 10.23 -9.04
C ARG A 10 7.43 9.42 -7.74
N TRP A 11 8.60 8.83 -7.46
CA TRP A 11 8.85 8.16 -6.20
C TRP A 11 8.79 9.11 -5.02
N GLU A 12 9.38 10.30 -5.14
CA GLU A 12 9.29 11.35 -4.12
C GLU A 12 7.83 11.72 -3.82
N ALA A 13 7.02 11.92 -4.86
CA ALA A 13 5.58 12.19 -4.69
C ALA A 13 4.83 11.05 -3.99
N LEU A 14 5.09 9.80 -4.36
CA LEU A 14 4.49 8.62 -3.72
C LEU A 14 4.87 8.53 -2.24
N TYR A 15 6.16 8.66 -1.92
CA TYR A 15 6.65 8.59 -0.54
C TYR A 15 6.14 9.74 0.32
N ASN A 16 6.02 10.95 -0.24
CA ASN A 16 5.40 12.08 0.47
C ASN A 16 3.94 11.79 0.83
N SER A 17 3.13 11.30 -0.12
CA SER A 17 1.74 10.90 0.15
C SER A 17 1.66 9.75 1.18
N ALA A 18 2.56 8.76 1.13
CA ALA A 18 2.61 7.68 2.10
C ALA A 18 2.93 8.19 3.51
N ILE A 19 3.88 9.11 3.64
CA ILE A 19 4.23 9.74 4.91
C ILE A 19 3.07 10.59 5.44
N GLU A 20 2.40 11.34 4.58
CA GLU A 20 1.22 12.13 4.96
C GLU A 20 0.09 11.24 5.47
N PHE A 21 -0.23 10.18 4.73
CA PHE A 21 -1.21 9.16 5.13
C PHE A 21 -0.86 8.57 6.51
N ARG A 22 0.40 8.17 6.73
CA ARG A 22 0.85 7.66 8.03
C ARG A 22 0.66 8.67 9.15
N ASN A 23 1.04 9.91 8.91
CA ASN A 23 0.98 10.98 9.91
C ASN A 23 -0.47 11.33 10.26
N PHE A 24 -1.37 11.23 9.28
CA PHE A 24 -2.80 11.43 9.45
C PHE A 24 -3.48 10.30 10.24
N LYS A 25 -2.96 9.07 10.18
CA LYS A 25 -3.47 7.89 10.91
C LYS A 25 -4.95 7.58 10.62
N PRO A 26 -5.31 7.35 9.36
CA PRO A 26 -6.70 7.18 8.94
C PRO A 26 -7.39 5.96 9.56
N TRP A 27 -6.62 4.94 9.96
CA TRP A 27 -7.11 3.75 10.69
C TRP A 27 -7.72 4.05 12.07
N ASN A 28 -7.60 5.28 12.59
CA ASN A 28 -8.34 5.70 13.79
C ASN A 28 -9.82 6.04 13.49
N HIS A 29 -10.20 6.12 12.21
CA HIS A 29 -11.54 6.54 11.78
C HIS A 29 -12.36 5.40 11.15
N PHE A 30 -11.68 4.42 10.56
CA PHE A 30 -12.30 3.26 9.93
C PHE A 30 -11.78 1.98 10.58
N ASP A 31 -12.64 0.96 10.68
CA ASP A 31 -12.20 -0.40 10.94
C ASP A 31 -11.66 -1.06 9.66
N ASP A 32 -10.92 -2.15 9.83
CA ASP A 32 -10.25 -2.85 8.72
C ASP A 32 -11.25 -3.56 7.76
N SER A 33 -12.55 -3.50 8.04
CA SER A 33 -13.62 -4.02 7.16
C SER A 33 -14.15 -2.97 6.17
N TYR A 34 -13.80 -1.69 6.36
CA TYR A 34 -14.22 -0.63 5.47
C TYR A 34 -13.44 -0.66 4.15
N ILE A 35 -14.16 -0.77 3.03
CA ILE A 35 -13.62 -0.77 1.68
C ILE A 35 -14.28 0.34 0.85
N PHE A 36 -13.48 1.06 0.07
CA PHE A 36 -13.97 2.09 -0.86
C PHE A 36 -13.21 2.06 -2.19
N GLY A 37 -13.89 2.48 -3.26
CA GLY A 37 -13.30 2.48 -4.60
C GLY A 37 -12.67 3.83 -4.95
N VAL A 38 -11.43 3.82 -5.42
CA VAL A 38 -10.77 4.97 -6.06
C VAL A 38 -10.65 4.69 -7.54
N ARG A 39 -11.22 5.56 -8.38
CA ARG A 39 -11.14 5.45 -9.84
C ARG A 39 -9.80 6.00 -10.32
N ASP A 40 -9.06 5.20 -11.08
CA ASP A 40 -7.89 5.66 -11.83
C ASP A 40 -8.34 6.62 -12.95
N PRO A 41 -7.93 7.90 -12.94
CA PRO A 41 -8.33 8.85 -13.96
C PRO A 41 -7.74 8.56 -15.36
N TRP A 42 -6.74 7.69 -15.47
CA TRP A 42 -6.10 7.35 -16.74
C TRP A 42 -6.60 6.03 -17.36
N SER A 43 -6.79 5.00 -16.54
CA SER A 43 -7.23 3.67 -17.02
C SER A 43 -8.73 3.41 -16.87
N ASP A 44 -9.44 4.25 -16.11
CA ASP A 44 -10.83 4.04 -15.68
C ASP A 44 -11.04 2.80 -14.78
N GLU A 45 -9.97 2.09 -14.42
CA GLU A 45 -10.02 0.99 -13.46
C GLU A 45 -10.29 1.51 -12.05
N ILE A 46 -10.87 0.65 -11.20
CA ILE A 46 -11.12 0.95 -9.79
C ILE A 46 -10.07 0.25 -8.95
N GLY A 47 -9.38 0.99 -8.09
CA GLY A 47 -8.59 0.47 -6.99
C GLY A 47 -9.46 0.37 -5.74
N TRP A 48 -9.74 -0.84 -5.30
CA TRP A 48 -10.50 -1.07 -4.08
C TRP A 48 -9.57 -0.96 -2.88
N CYS A 49 -9.76 0.10 -2.11
CA CYS A 49 -8.88 0.53 -1.04
C CYS A 49 -9.37 0.02 0.31
N VAL A 50 -8.48 -0.58 1.08
CA VAL A 50 -8.70 -1.01 2.46
C VAL A 50 -7.64 -0.35 3.33
N ILE A 51 -8.09 0.45 4.29
CA ILE A 51 -7.21 1.09 5.27
C ILE A 51 -6.95 0.06 6.37
N MET A 52 -5.67 -0.21 6.63
CA MET A 52 -5.23 -1.17 7.65
C MET A 52 -4.69 -0.42 8.87
N GLY A 53 -5.03 -0.89 10.06
CA GLY A 53 -4.39 -0.44 11.30
C GLY A 53 -5.30 -0.37 12.51
N ASN A 54 -6.62 -0.58 12.34
CA ASN A 54 -7.55 -0.49 13.46
C ASN A 54 -7.30 -1.60 14.48
N GLY A 55 -6.97 -2.81 14.00
CA GLY A 55 -6.57 -3.95 14.84
C GLY A 55 -5.19 -3.80 15.51
N GLY A 56 -4.40 -2.78 15.15
CA GLY A 56 -3.12 -2.47 15.77
C GLY A 56 -1.94 -3.37 15.41
N ILE A 57 -2.11 -4.28 14.43
CA ILE A 57 -1.09 -5.25 14.00
C ILE A 57 -0.29 -4.71 12.80
N VAL A 58 -0.98 -4.42 11.68
CA VAL A 58 -0.39 -3.88 10.44
C VAL A 58 -1.02 -2.53 10.16
N TYR A 59 -0.20 -1.51 9.86
CA TYR A 59 -0.66 -0.16 9.52
C TYR A 59 -0.37 0.13 8.06
N GLY A 60 -1.36 0.61 7.30
CA GLY A 60 -1.15 0.82 5.88
C GLY A 60 -2.39 1.02 5.03
N LEU A 61 -2.18 0.89 3.72
CA LEU A 61 -3.22 0.88 2.69
C LEU A 61 -2.98 -0.29 1.75
N ALA A 62 -4.00 -1.12 1.55
CA ALA A 62 -4.03 -2.12 0.48
C ALA A 62 -4.96 -1.64 -0.64
N VAL A 63 -4.51 -1.74 -1.89
CA VAL A 63 -5.23 -1.34 -3.10
C VAL A 63 -5.36 -2.55 -4.02
N TYR A 64 -6.58 -3.10 -4.08
CA TYR A 64 -6.92 -4.23 -4.93
C TYR A 64 -7.41 -3.71 -6.29
N THR A 65 -6.54 -3.74 -7.30
CA THR A 65 -6.82 -3.13 -8.61
C THR A 65 -7.77 -3.97 -9.46
N GLY A 66 -8.79 -3.31 -9.99
CA GLY A 66 -9.75 -3.86 -10.95
C GLY A 66 -10.56 -5.02 -10.39
N LYS A 67 -11.20 -5.77 -11.30
CA LYS A 67 -12.02 -6.93 -10.94
C LYS A 67 -11.20 -8.05 -10.31
N ALA A 68 -9.99 -8.30 -10.82
CA ALA A 68 -9.13 -9.38 -10.34
C ALA A 68 -8.64 -9.13 -8.91
N GLY A 69 -8.25 -7.88 -8.59
CA GLY A 69 -7.92 -7.50 -7.23
C GLY A 69 -9.12 -7.66 -6.30
N PHE A 70 -10.30 -7.15 -6.69
CA PHE A 70 -11.50 -7.24 -5.86
C PHE A 70 -11.87 -8.68 -5.51
N LEU A 71 -11.86 -9.58 -6.49
CA LEU A 71 -12.13 -11.00 -6.26
C LEU A 71 -11.09 -11.65 -5.33
N SER A 72 -9.82 -11.21 -5.41
CA SER A 72 -8.78 -11.66 -4.49
C SER A 72 -9.03 -11.19 -3.06
N TYR A 73 -9.48 -9.95 -2.87
CA TYR A 73 -9.92 -9.44 -1.57
C TYR A 73 -11.12 -10.24 -1.03
N GLU A 74 -12.17 -10.44 -1.84
CA GLU A 74 -13.35 -11.22 -1.44
C GLU A 74 -12.97 -12.64 -1.03
N ASN A 75 -12.09 -13.31 -1.79
CA ASN A 75 -11.59 -14.62 -1.43
C ASN A 75 -10.84 -14.58 -0.10
N MET A 76 -9.99 -13.58 0.15
CA MET A 76 -9.28 -13.45 1.43
C MET A 76 -10.22 -13.29 2.63
N ILE A 77 -11.28 -12.49 2.51
CA ILE A 77 -12.20 -12.23 3.64
C ILE A 77 -13.27 -13.31 3.85
N TYR A 78 -13.62 -14.06 2.79
CA TYR A 78 -14.71 -15.05 2.83
C TYR A 78 -14.24 -16.50 2.74
N SER A 79 -12.97 -16.77 2.44
CA SER A 79 -12.43 -18.14 2.49
C SER A 79 -12.13 -18.50 3.95
N PHE A 80 -12.80 -19.53 4.44
CA PHE A 80 -12.68 -20.01 5.82
C PHE A 80 -11.43 -20.88 6.06
N GLU A 81 -10.39 -20.75 5.23
CA GLU A 81 -9.15 -21.50 5.42
C GLU A 81 -8.30 -20.78 6.46
N GLU A 82 -7.87 -21.49 7.50
CA GLU A 82 -6.88 -21.00 8.47
C GLU A 82 -5.52 -20.91 7.77
N GLU A 83 -5.33 -19.87 6.94
CA GLU A 83 -4.03 -19.52 6.39
C GLU A 83 -3.18 -18.83 7.47
N ASP A 84 -1.89 -19.20 7.54
CA ASP A 84 -0.93 -18.41 8.31
C ASP A 84 -0.65 -17.05 7.61
N GLY A 85 0.11 -16.17 8.26
CA GLY A 85 0.40 -14.84 7.72
C GLY A 85 1.09 -14.86 6.34
N LEU A 86 1.85 -15.90 6.03
CA LEU A 86 2.50 -16.06 4.73
C LEU A 86 1.49 -16.51 3.66
N GLY A 87 0.60 -17.45 4.00
CA GLY A 87 -0.51 -17.86 3.14
C GLY A 87 -1.34 -16.66 2.70
N ILE A 88 -1.75 -15.83 3.66
CA ILE A 88 -2.52 -14.60 3.42
C ILE A 88 -1.75 -13.62 2.53
N ALA A 89 -0.44 -13.44 2.75
CA ALA A 89 0.37 -12.55 1.92
C ALA A 89 0.51 -13.05 0.47
N LEU A 90 0.55 -14.37 0.28
CA LEU A 90 0.71 -15.03 -1.01
C LEU A 90 -0.61 -15.25 -1.76
N SER A 91 -1.77 -15.09 -1.13
CA SER A 91 -3.09 -15.24 -1.78
C SER A 91 -3.64 -13.94 -2.37
N GLN A 92 -3.00 -12.80 -2.07
CA GLN A 92 -3.48 -11.47 -2.42
C GLN A 92 -2.96 -10.94 -3.76
N LYS A 93 -3.85 -10.28 -4.51
CA LYS A 93 -3.54 -9.47 -5.69
C LYS A 93 -3.77 -7.98 -5.41
N CYS A 94 -2.75 -7.28 -4.95
CA CYS A 94 -2.87 -5.87 -4.56
C CYS A 94 -1.55 -5.10 -4.62
N LEU A 95 -1.66 -3.78 -4.57
CA LEU A 95 -0.56 -2.88 -4.22
C LEU A 95 -0.70 -2.50 -2.76
N LYS A 96 0.40 -2.41 -2.02
CA LYS A 96 0.39 -2.13 -0.59
C LYS A 96 1.40 -1.06 -0.22
N VAL A 97 1.01 -0.22 0.73
CA VAL A 97 1.91 0.58 1.55
C VAL A 97 1.70 0.13 2.99
N GLU A 98 2.72 -0.46 3.59
CA GLU A 98 2.75 -0.86 5.00
C GLU A 98 3.78 0.01 5.73
N PHE A 99 3.57 0.24 7.03
CA PHE A 99 4.49 1.00 7.87
C PHE A 99 5.12 0.09 8.91
N ASP A 100 6.38 -0.27 8.66
CA ASP A 100 7.08 -1.29 9.42
C ASP A 100 8.17 -0.70 10.32
N ASP A 101 8.81 -1.61 11.05
CA ASP A 101 9.99 -1.36 11.85
C ASP A 101 11.27 -1.46 11.02
N ARG A 102 12.34 -0.87 11.54
CA ARG A 102 13.66 -0.86 10.88
C ARG A 102 14.19 -2.27 10.54
N GLY A 103 13.78 -3.28 11.31
CA GLY A 103 14.21 -4.67 11.16
C GLY A 103 13.69 -5.33 9.88
N ASP A 104 12.55 -4.87 9.38
CA ASP A 104 11.82 -5.49 8.26
C ASP A 104 12.11 -4.82 6.91
N ILE A 105 12.96 -3.80 6.93
CA ILE A 105 13.32 -3.04 5.73
C ILE A 105 14.32 -3.83 4.88
N GLU A 106 14.02 -3.98 3.60
CA GLU A 106 14.90 -4.64 2.65
C GLU A 106 15.93 -3.66 2.03
N ASP A 107 16.96 -4.20 1.40
CA ASP A 107 17.97 -3.37 0.71
C ASP A 107 17.35 -2.54 -0.42
N THR A 108 16.32 -3.07 -1.07
CA THR A 108 15.56 -2.37 -2.12
C THR A 108 14.85 -1.13 -1.59
N ASP A 109 14.33 -1.16 -0.35
CA ASP A 109 13.73 0.00 0.30
C ASP A 109 14.81 1.01 0.71
N ARG A 110 15.94 0.52 1.26
CA ARG A 110 17.06 1.38 1.68
C ARG A 110 17.60 2.20 0.52
N GLU A 111 17.76 1.60 -0.66
CA GLU A 111 18.18 2.29 -1.89
C GLU A 111 17.25 3.47 -2.23
N ILE A 112 15.94 3.28 -2.09
CA ILE A 112 14.96 4.34 -2.33
C ILE A 112 15.07 5.44 -1.28
N TYR A 113 15.15 5.07 0.00
CA TYR A 113 15.26 6.05 1.09
C TYR A 113 16.53 6.89 0.96
N GLU A 114 17.65 6.27 0.61
CA GLU A 114 18.92 6.96 0.39
C GLU A 114 18.84 7.93 -0.78
N LYS A 115 18.30 7.48 -1.92
CA LYS A 115 18.17 8.32 -3.12
C LYS A 115 17.21 9.50 -2.93
N LEU A 116 16.17 9.32 -2.11
CA LEU A 116 15.22 10.37 -1.76
C LEU A 116 15.64 11.21 -0.54
N GLY A 117 16.76 10.89 0.11
CA GLY A 117 17.22 11.59 1.31
C GLY A 117 16.30 11.39 2.54
N LEU A 118 15.47 10.35 2.54
CA LEU A 118 14.50 10.07 3.59
C LEU A 118 15.16 9.46 4.83
N ARG A 119 14.65 9.83 6.01
CA ARG A 119 15.11 9.33 7.30
C ARG A 119 13.90 9.08 8.19
N PHE A 120 13.85 7.89 8.77
CA PHE A 120 12.79 7.48 9.68
C PHE A 120 13.38 7.01 11.01
N ARG A 121 12.59 7.12 12.08
CA ARG A 121 12.95 6.67 13.43
C ARG A 121 11.69 6.37 14.22
N GLY A 122 11.70 5.27 14.96
CA GLY A 122 10.59 4.83 15.80
C GLY A 122 9.88 3.63 15.20
N HIS A 123 8.87 3.13 15.92
CA HIS A 123 8.11 1.96 15.51
C HIS A 123 7.08 2.29 14.44
N ASN A 124 6.90 1.40 13.46
CA ASN A 124 5.96 1.53 12.36
C ASN A 124 6.09 2.87 11.61
N GLN A 125 7.33 3.27 11.33
CA GLN A 125 7.64 4.55 10.68
C GLN A 125 8.18 4.39 9.27
N TYR A 126 8.56 3.20 8.84
CA TYR A 126 9.24 3.00 7.57
C TYR A 126 8.23 2.55 6.50
N PRO A 127 7.96 3.35 5.46
CA PRO A 127 7.02 2.95 4.42
C PRO A 127 7.62 1.86 3.54
N VAL A 128 7.02 0.68 3.56
CA VAL A 128 7.35 -0.48 2.74
C VAL A 128 6.28 -0.60 1.66
N ILE A 129 6.71 -0.49 0.40
CA ILE A 129 5.79 -0.43 -0.74
C ILE A 129 6.01 -1.66 -1.61
N ARG A 130 4.94 -2.44 -1.82
CA ARG A 130 5.00 -3.71 -2.53
C ARG A 130 3.81 -3.89 -3.47
N ARG A 131 4.01 -4.68 -4.51
CA ARG A 131 2.96 -5.38 -5.23
C ARG A 131 2.97 -6.85 -4.79
N SER A 132 1.78 -7.40 -4.63
CA SER A 132 1.53 -8.83 -4.41
C SER A 132 0.77 -9.40 -5.60
N ASP A 133 1.19 -10.58 -6.04
CA ASP A 133 0.43 -11.41 -6.97
C ASP A 133 0.28 -12.82 -6.38
N PRO A 134 -0.89 -13.46 -6.58
CA PRO A 134 -1.14 -14.78 -6.00
C PRO A 134 -0.07 -15.80 -6.40
N GLY A 135 0.51 -16.47 -5.40
CA GLY A 135 1.57 -17.48 -5.56
C GLY A 135 3.00 -16.92 -5.68
N TYR A 136 3.19 -15.60 -5.58
CA TYR A 136 4.51 -14.95 -5.65
C TYR A 136 4.81 -14.18 -4.37
N TYR A 137 6.07 -14.18 -3.96
CA TYR A 137 6.54 -13.35 -2.85
C TYR A 137 6.34 -11.85 -3.18
N PRO A 138 5.85 -11.01 -2.24
CA PRO A 138 5.67 -9.58 -2.47
C PRO A 138 6.96 -8.92 -2.97
N TRP A 139 6.85 -8.05 -3.97
CA TRP A 139 8.01 -7.45 -4.64
C TRP A 139 7.75 -5.96 -4.92
N PRO A 140 8.77 -5.13 -5.26
CA PRO A 140 8.59 -3.69 -5.47
C PRO A 140 7.57 -3.34 -6.56
N LEU A 141 7.18 -2.08 -6.81
CA LEU A 141 6.27 -1.76 -7.94
C LEU A 141 6.96 -1.99 -9.30
N GLU A 142 6.30 -2.50 -10.35
CA GLU A 142 6.88 -2.80 -11.68
C GLU A 142 6.86 -1.61 -12.64
N SER A 143 5.94 -0.66 -12.45
CA SER A 143 5.65 0.36 -13.44
C SER A 143 5.45 1.75 -12.84
N GLU A 144 5.63 2.78 -13.67
CA GLU A 144 5.31 4.15 -13.30
C GLU A 144 3.81 4.37 -13.09
N ALA A 145 2.97 3.60 -13.79
CA ALA A 145 1.52 3.64 -13.62
C ALA A 145 1.12 3.21 -12.21
N GLU A 146 1.70 2.12 -11.69
CA GLU A 146 1.46 1.68 -10.30
C GLU A 146 1.91 2.73 -9.28
N VAL A 147 3.07 3.39 -9.50
CA VAL A 147 3.57 4.46 -8.63
C VAL A 147 2.59 5.62 -8.57
N VAL A 148 2.13 6.10 -9.73
CA VAL A 148 1.22 7.23 -9.83
C VAL A 148 -0.16 6.87 -9.27
N PHE A 149 -0.65 5.66 -9.54
CA PHE A 149 -1.97 5.23 -9.09
C PHE A 149 -2.00 5.00 -7.58
N LEU A 150 -0.99 4.33 -7.01
CA LEU A 150 -0.92 4.12 -5.56
C LEU A 150 -0.82 5.46 -4.80
N LYS A 151 -0.07 6.43 -5.34
CA LYS A 151 -0.04 7.80 -4.82
C LYS A 151 -1.44 8.41 -4.81
N HIS A 152 -2.17 8.29 -5.92
CA HIS A 152 -3.54 8.80 -6.02
C HIS A 152 -4.47 8.16 -4.98
N CYS A 153 -4.39 6.84 -4.77
CA CYS A 153 -5.17 6.13 -3.76
C CYS A 153 -4.86 6.62 -2.34
N LEU A 154 -3.58 6.87 -2.01
CA LEU A 154 -3.19 7.42 -0.70
C LEU A 154 -3.83 8.80 -0.45
N ASP A 155 -3.78 9.70 -1.43
CA ASP A 155 -4.40 11.03 -1.31
C ASP A 155 -5.91 10.92 -1.09
N GLN A 156 -6.58 10.10 -1.90
CA GLN A 156 -8.04 9.92 -1.82
C GLN A 156 -8.45 9.27 -0.50
N SER A 157 -7.61 8.40 0.05
CA SER A 157 -7.89 7.78 1.35
C SER A 157 -7.91 8.80 2.49
N ILE A 158 -7.02 9.80 2.46
CA ILE A 158 -7.04 10.90 3.43
C ILE A 158 -8.32 11.73 3.27
N HIS A 159 -8.71 12.04 2.04
CA HIS A 159 -9.95 12.78 1.77
C HIS A 159 -11.22 12.00 2.18
N ALA A 160 -11.25 10.68 1.96
CA ALA A 160 -12.39 9.84 2.33
C ALA A 160 -12.69 9.89 3.83
N VAL A 161 -11.64 9.90 4.67
CA VAL A 161 -11.76 10.05 6.12
C VAL A 161 -12.31 11.42 6.51
N GLN A 162 -11.92 12.48 5.81
CA GLN A 162 -12.37 13.85 6.12
C GLN A 162 -13.85 14.09 5.82
N LEU A 163 -14.48 13.21 5.02
CA LEU A 163 -15.87 13.30 4.62
C LEU A 163 -16.81 12.37 5.41
N ALA A 164 -16.25 11.47 6.23
CA ALA A 164 -16.99 10.53 7.08
C ALA A 164 -17.27 11.11 8.47
#